data_AF-A0A816JXS1-F1
#
_entry.id   AF-A0A816JXS1-F1
#
_cell.length_a   1.000
_cell.length_b   1.000
_cell.length_c   1.000
_cell.angle_alpha   90.00
_cell.angle_beta   90.00
_cell.angle_gamma   90.00
#
_symmetry.space_group_name_H-M   'P 1'
#
loop_
_entity.id
_entity.type
_entity.pdbx_description
1 polymer ?
#
loop_
_entity_poly.entity_id
_entity_poly.type
_entity_poly.pdbx_seq_one_letter_code
_entity_poly.pdbx_strand_id
1 'polypeptide(L)'
;MINDWIDAKKSEINEQKTEYNNSKSQGLKKNGINRKKLQRSKEAFKKLELQALDRAENKDIALAYLLFLFVRCKKWDVPIQKLYSKTQHDKFRWAIDTTTADHHFYNYESEIVLRNADDEEQQQNSDDG
;
A
#
# COMPACT_ATOMS: atom_id res chain seq x y z
N MET A 1 -6.60 -14.29 -7.82
CA MET A 1 -6.51 -15.14 -6.61
C MET A 1 -7.20 -14.52 -5.38
N ILE A 2 -6.83 -13.33 -4.90
CA ILE A 2 -7.57 -12.72 -3.76
C ILE A 2 -8.93 -12.14 -4.17
N ASN A 3 -9.01 -11.49 -5.33
CA ASN A 3 -10.27 -10.93 -5.84
C ASN A 3 -11.32 -12.02 -6.09
N ASP A 4 -10.90 -13.15 -6.67
CA ASP A 4 -11.79 -14.31 -6.90
C ASP A 4 -12.39 -14.87 -5.59
N TRP A 5 -11.64 -14.83 -4.48
CA TRP A 5 -12.14 -15.23 -3.16
C TRP A 5 -13.09 -14.19 -2.55
N ILE A 6 -12.86 -12.90 -2.80
CA ILE A 6 -13.76 -11.81 -2.40
C ILE A 6 -15.09 -11.95 -3.15
N ASP A 7 -15.06 -12.24 -4.45
CA ASP A 7 -16.25 -12.41 -5.27
C ASP A 7 -17.05 -13.65 -4.88
N ALA A 8 -16.37 -14.78 -4.67
CA ALA A 8 -17.00 -15.99 -4.14
C ALA A 8 -17.66 -15.74 -2.77
N LYS A 9 -16.99 -15.00 -1.87
CA LYS A 9 -17.52 -14.71 -0.53
C LYS A 9 -18.68 -13.70 -0.58
N LYS A 10 -18.68 -12.76 -1.53
CA LYS A 10 -19.83 -11.88 -1.80
C LYS A 10 -21.07 -12.69 -2.21
N SER A 11 -20.91 -13.67 -3.11
CA SER A 11 -22.01 -14.54 -3.53
C SER A 11 -22.59 -15.31 -2.34
N GLU A 12 -21.72 -15.92 -1.53
CA GLU A 12 -22.14 -16.68 -0.34
C GLU A 12 -22.88 -15.81 0.69
N ILE A 13 -22.43 -14.56 0.90
CA ILE A 13 -23.13 -13.61 1.78
C ILE A 13 -24.50 -13.23 1.22
N ASN A 14 -24.62 -13.08 -0.10
CA ASN A 14 -25.89 -12.75 -0.74
C ASN A 14 -26.91 -13.89 -0.57
N GLU A 15 -26.48 -15.13 -0.78
CA GLU A 15 -27.30 -16.34 -0.55
C GLU A 15 -27.71 -16.48 0.92
N GLN A 16 -26.79 -16.26 1.86
CA GLN A 16 -27.10 -16.28 3.29
C GLN A 16 -28.05 -15.15 3.71
N LYS A 17 -28.00 -14.01 3.02
CA LYS A 17 -28.90 -12.87 3.25
C LYS A 17 -30.31 -13.17 2.72
N THR A 18 -30.44 -13.81 1.56
CA THR A 18 -31.73 -14.25 1.02
C THR A 18 -32.35 -15.34 1.89
N GLU A 19 -31.56 -16.33 2.34
CA GLU A 19 -32.01 -17.36 3.29
C GLU A 19 -32.51 -16.75 4.61
N TYR A 20 -31.79 -15.76 5.15
CA TYR A 20 -32.21 -15.06 6.37
C TYR A 20 -33.51 -14.27 6.18
N ASN A 21 -33.68 -13.57 5.05
CA ASN A 21 -34.90 -12.81 4.77
C ASN A 21 -36.11 -13.73 4.60
N ASN A 22 -35.93 -14.87 3.91
CA ASN A 22 -36.97 -15.89 3.75
C ASN A 22 -37.31 -16.55 5.08
N SER A 23 -36.32 -16.83 5.94
CA SER A 23 -36.60 -17.39 7.26
C SER A 23 -37.28 -16.39 8.19
N LYS A 24 -36.98 -15.09 8.02
CA LYS A 24 -37.60 -13.98 8.78
C LYS A 24 -39.07 -13.81 8.40
N SER A 25 -39.41 -13.82 7.11
CA SER A 25 -40.81 -13.71 6.65
C SER A 25 -41.66 -14.92 7.06
N GLN A 26 -41.06 -16.11 7.12
CA GLN A 26 -41.71 -17.36 7.51
C GLN A 26 -41.80 -17.58 9.04
N GLY A 27 -41.29 -16.68 9.87
CA GLY A 27 -41.37 -16.80 11.34
C GLY A 27 -40.62 -18.03 11.91
N LEU A 28 -39.65 -18.58 11.18
CA LEU A 28 -38.98 -19.84 11.53
C LEU A 28 -38.03 -19.67 12.74
N LYS A 29 -38.06 -20.62 13.70
CA LYS A 29 -37.13 -20.66 14.85
C LYS A 29 -35.64 -20.63 14.46
N LYS A 30 -35.30 -20.94 13.21
CA LYS A 30 -33.93 -20.89 12.63
C LYS A 30 -33.39 -19.47 12.42
N ASN A 31 -34.21 -18.42 12.59
CA ASN A 31 -33.81 -17.02 12.37
C ASN A 31 -32.57 -16.58 13.17
N GLY A 32 -32.47 -16.99 14.44
CA GLY A 32 -31.30 -16.65 15.27
C GLY A 32 -30.00 -17.29 14.78
N ILE A 33 -30.07 -18.50 14.23
CA ILE A 33 -28.92 -19.26 13.71
C ILE A 33 -28.45 -18.64 12.39
N ASN A 34 -29.38 -18.36 11.47
CA ASN A 34 -29.08 -17.73 10.18
C ASN A 34 -28.50 -16.33 10.34
N ARG A 35 -29.01 -15.54 11.32
CA ARG A 35 -28.46 -14.22 11.65
C ARG A 35 -27.00 -14.32 12.13
N LYS A 36 -26.69 -15.26 13.03
CA LYS A 36 -25.32 -15.46 13.54
C LYS A 36 -24.37 -15.94 12.44
N LYS A 37 -24.83 -16.82 11.54
CA LYS A 37 -24.04 -17.28 10.39
C LYS A 37 -23.72 -16.14 9.43
N LEU A 38 -24.73 -15.34 9.08
CA LEU A 38 -24.57 -14.14 8.23
C LEU A 38 -23.60 -13.13 8.85
N GLN A 39 -23.68 -12.91 10.17
CA GLN A 39 -22.77 -12.02 10.88
C GLN A 39 -21.32 -12.49 10.81
N ARG A 40 -21.06 -13.79 11.08
CA ARG A 40 -19.71 -14.37 10.98
C ARG A 40 -19.15 -14.28 9.55
N SER A 41 -19.96 -14.56 8.53
CA SER A 41 -19.53 -14.46 7.14
C SER A 41 -19.17 -13.02 6.74
N LYS A 42 -19.92 -12.02 7.23
CA LYS A 42 -19.61 -10.60 7.02
C LYS A 42 -18.31 -10.17 7.70
N GLU A 43 -18.06 -10.65 8.92
CA GLU A 43 -16.81 -10.37 9.64
C GLU A 43 -15.60 -10.97 8.92
N ALA A 44 -15.72 -12.22 8.44
CA ALA A 44 -14.69 -12.86 7.63
C ALA A 44 -14.43 -12.12 6.31
N PHE A 45 -15.50 -11.65 5.65
CA PHE A 45 -15.40 -10.85 4.43
C PHE A 45 -14.69 -9.52 4.64
N LYS A 46 -15.04 -8.78 5.70
CA LYS A 46 -14.39 -7.51 6.05
C LYS A 46 -12.88 -7.68 6.29
N LYS A 47 -12.48 -8.80 6.91
CA LYS A 47 -11.06 -9.15 7.09
C LYS A 47 -10.35 -9.40 5.76
N LEU A 48 -11.01 -10.06 4.81
CA LEU A 48 -10.46 -10.31 3.48
C LEU A 48 -10.33 -9.01 2.66
N GLU A 49 -11.31 -8.11 2.74
CA GLU A 49 -11.23 -6.78 2.12
C GLU A 49 -10.08 -5.96 2.69
N LEU A 50 -9.92 -5.94 4.02
CA LEU A 50 -8.81 -5.26 4.67
C LEU A 50 -7.46 -5.83 4.21
N GLN A 51 -7.34 -7.15 4.15
CA GLN A 51 -6.12 -7.81 3.68
C GLN A 51 -5.82 -7.51 2.19
N ALA A 52 -6.84 -7.33 1.37
CA ALA A 52 -6.68 -6.98 -0.04
C ALA A 52 -6.24 -5.52 -0.20
N LEU A 53 -6.84 -4.62 0.56
CA LEU A 53 -6.48 -3.20 0.61
C LEU A 53 -5.05 -3.01 1.13
N ASP A 54 -4.71 -3.65 2.25
CA ASP A 54 -3.34 -3.65 2.80
C ASP A 54 -2.33 -4.15 1.78
N ARG A 55 -2.64 -5.22 1.02
CA ARG A 55 -1.71 -5.72 0.00
C ARG A 55 -1.53 -4.78 -1.18
N ALA A 56 -2.55 -4.01 -1.53
CA ALA A 56 -2.48 -3.05 -2.62
C ALA A 56 -1.62 -1.83 -2.20
N GLU A 57 -1.95 -1.22 -1.06
CA GLU A 57 -1.23 -0.03 -0.57
C GLU A 57 0.19 -0.35 -0.12
N ASN A 58 0.40 -1.50 0.55
CA ASN A 58 1.72 -1.90 1.02
C ASN A 58 2.67 -2.25 -0.14
N LYS A 59 2.15 -2.59 -1.33
CA LYS A 59 3.00 -2.85 -2.50
C LYS A 59 3.73 -1.58 -2.93
N ASP A 60 3.02 -0.46 -3.02
CA ASP A 60 3.59 0.79 -3.50
C ASP A 60 4.51 1.42 -2.45
N ILE A 61 4.12 1.36 -1.17
CA ILE A 61 4.94 1.81 -0.05
C ILE A 61 6.23 0.98 0.05
N ALA A 62 6.14 -0.35 -0.01
CA ALA A 62 7.33 -1.22 0.03
C ALA A 62 8.25 -0.98 -1.17
N LEU A 63 7.70 -0.75 -2.37
CA LEU A 63 8.49 -0.42 -3.55
C LEU A 63 9.24 0.91 -3.37
N ALA A 64 8.59 1.95 -2.86
CA ALA A 64 9.22 3.25 -2.60
C ALA A 64 10.38 3.15 -1.60
N TYR A 65 10.19 2.43 -0.48
CA TYR A 65 11.25 2.20 0.50
C TYR A 65 12.41 1.38 -0.08
N LEU A 66 12.13 0.37 -0.90
CA LEU A 66 13.16 -0.44 -1.56
C LEU A 66 14.00 0.40 -2.54
N LEU A 67 13.35 1.22 -3.37
CA LEU A 67 14.03 2.13 -4.30
C LEU A 67 14.93 3.12 -3.54
N PHE A 68 14.44 3.70 -2.45
CA PHE A 68 15.24 4.60 -1.60
C PHE A 68 16.51 3.93 -1.04
N LEU A 69 16.41 2.68 -0.59
CA LEU A 69 17.57 1.93 -0.12
C LEU A 69 18.55 1.62 -1.26
N PHE A 70 18.07 1.29 -2.46
CA PHE A 70 18.94 1.03 -3.61
C PHE A 70 19.69 2.28 -4.08
N VAL A 71 19.04 3.45 -4.10
CA VAL A 71 19.68 4.74 -4.39
C VAL A 71 20.82 4.99 -3.40
N ARG A 72 20.56 4.80 -2.10
CA ARG A 72 21.61 4.95 -1.08
C ARG A 72 22.73 3.94 -1.27
N CYS A 73 22.43 2.67 -1.57
CA CYS A 73 23.48 1.68 -1.81
C CYS A 73 24.37 2.06 -3.00
N LYS A 74 23.81 2.61 -4.09
CA LYS A 74 24.61 3.11 -5.23
C LYS A 74 25.41 4.37 -4.89
N LYS A 75 24.84 5.31 -4.14
CA LYS A 75 25.51 6.57 -3.77
C LYS A 75 26.71 6.37 -2.83
N TRP A 76 26.67 5.34 -1.99
CA TRP A 76 27.73 5.03 -1.01
C TRP A 76 28.57 3.79 -1.39
N ASP A 77 28.46 3.31 -2.63
CA ASP A 77 29.15 2.11 -3.16
C ASP A 77 29.06 0.87 -2.25
N VAL A 78 27.91 0.68 -1.59
CA VAL A 78 27.68 -0.45 -0.69
C VAL A 78 27.23 -1.65 -1.52
N PRO A 79 27.93 -2.81 -1.44
CA PRO A 79 27.55 -3.99 -2.22
C PRO A 79 26.19 -4.52 -1.77
N ILE A 80 25.23 -4.58 -2.70
CA ILE A 80 23.84 -5.02 -2.47
C ILE A 80 23.77 -6.47 -1.95
N GLN A 81 24.79 -7.29 -2.24
CA GLN A 81 24.92 -8.66 -1.75
C GLN A 81 25.02 -8.76 -0.21
N LYS A 82 25.40 -7.68 0.48
CA LYS A 82 25.43 -7.64 1.96
C LYS A 82 24.05 -7.33 2.56
N LEU A 83 23.14 -6.72 1.80
CA LEU A 83 21.81 -6.34 2.28
C LEU A 83 20.75 -7.40 1.98
N TYR A 84 20.85 -8.08 0.84
CA TYR A 84 19.83 -9.02 0.37
C TYR A 84 20.39 -10.38 -0.02
N SER A 85 19.63 -11.43 0.28
CA SER A 85 19.92 -12.80 -0.16
C SER A 85 19.75 -12.99 -1.67
N LYS A 86 20.33 -14.05 -2.24
CA LYS A 86 20.24 -14.36 -3.69
C LYS A 86 18.79 -14.39 -4.22
N THR A 87 17.88 -15.03 -3.47
CA THR A 87 16.46 -15.12 -3.83
C THR A 87 15.75 -13.76 -3.79
N GLN A 88 16.16 -12.86 -2.91
CA GLN A 88 15.62 -11.50 -2.84
C GLN A 88 16.20 -10.62 -3.96
N HIS A 89 17.48 -10.81 -4.29
CA HIS A 89 18.13 -10.12 -5.39
C HIS A 89 17.42 -10.40 -6.72
N ASP A 90 17.08 -11.67 -7.00
CA ASP A 90 16.33 -12.04 -8.20
C ASP A 90 14.91 -11.45 -8.22
N LYS A 91 14.25 -11.34 -7.07
CA LYS A 91 12.93 -10.69 -6.94
C LYS A 91 12.97 -9.19 -7.21
N PHE A 92 14.07 -8.52 -6.88
CA PHE A 92 14.20 -7.06 -6.98
C PHE A 92 15.06 -6.59 -8.15
N ARG A 93 15.40 -7.51 -9.07
CA ARG A 93 16.26 -7.20 -10.21
C ARG A 93 15.75 -6.03 -11.05
N TRP A 94 14.43 -5.98 -11.27
CA TRP A 94 13.78 -4.85 -11.95
C TRP A 94 14.05 -3.49 -11.28
N ALA A 95 14.05 -3.45 -9.94
CA ALA A 95 14.25 -2.21 -9.18
C ALA A 95 15.72 -1.79 -9.20
N ILE A 96 16.64 -2.76 -9.12
CA ILE A 96 18.09 -2.53 -9.22
C ILE A 96 18.47 -1.97 -10.59
N ASP A 97 17.86 -2.51 -11.65
CA ASP A 97 18.08 -2.08 -13.03
C ASP A 97 17.48 -0.69 -13.30
N THR A 98 16.33 -0.37 -12.68
CA THR A 98 15.63 0.91 -12.86
C THR A 98 16.21 2.04 -11.99
N THR A 99 16.92 1.71 -10.91
CA THR A 99 17.46 2.71 -9.98
C THR A 99 18.80 3.25 -10.45
N THR A 100 18.89 4.56 -10.72
CA THR A 100 20.15 5.27 -11.00
C THR A 100 20.70 5.93 -9.72
N ALA A 101 22.02 6.15 -9.64
CA ALA A 101 22.68 6.78 -8.49
C ALA A 101 22.13 8.18 -8.16
N ASP A 102 21.57 8.86 -9.16
CA ASP A 102 21.01 10.21 -9.05
C ASP A 102 19.50 10.24 -8.79
N HIS A 103 18.84 9.10 -8.54
CA HIS A 103 17.39 9.08 -8.32
C HIS A 103 17.02 9.69 -6.96
N HIS A 104 16.53 10.93 -6.95
CA HIS A 104 16.14 11.65 -5.73
C HIS A 104 14.64 11.50 -5.48
N PHE A 105 14.27 10.80 -4.41
CA PHE A 105 12.86 10.65 -3.99
C PHE A 105 12.31 11.94 -3.34
N TYR A 106 13.20 12.71 -2.70
CA TYR A 106 12.93 14.07 -2.23
C TYR A 106 13.76 15.02 -3.09
N ASN A 107 13.09 15.88 -3.86
CA ASN A 107 13.77 16.92 -4.61
C ASN A 107 14.24 18.03 -3.65
N TYR A 108 15.33 17.76 -2.91
CA TYR A 108 15.95 18.75 -2.03
C TYR A 108 16.51 19.95 -2.82
N GLU A 109 16.83 19.75 -4.09
CA GLU A 109 17.31 20.81 -4.99
C GLU A 109 16.27 21.93 -5.13
N SER A 110 14.97 21.61 -5.22
CA SER A 110 13.92 22.65 -5.28
C SER A 110 13.78 23.43 -3.97
N GLU A 111 13.96 22.79 -2.81
CA GLU A 111 13.90 23.50 -1.52
C GLU A 111 15.14 24.36 -1.27
N ILE A 112 16.31 23.93 -1.76
CA ILE A 112 17.55 24.71 -1.68
C ILE A 112 17.48 25.93 -2.61
N VAL A 113 16.96 25.76 -3.83
CA VAL A 113 16.79 26.87 -4.78
C VAL A 113 15.79 27.90 -4.24
N LEU A 114 14.67 27.46 -3.64
CA LEU A 114 13.71 28.36 -3.01
C LEU A 114 14.32 29.11 -1.82
N ARG A 115 15.05 28.41 -0.94
CA ARG A 115 15.71 29.05 0.21
C ARG A 115 16.77 30.06 -0.22
N ASN A 116 17.57 29.72 -1.23
CA ASN A 116 18.57 30.63 -1.77
C ASN A 116 17.93 31.82 -2.51
N ALA A 117 16.79 31.63 -3.19
CA ALA A 117 16.04 32.72 -3.83
C ALA A 117 15.41 33.66 -2.78
N ASP A 118 14.88 33.11 -1.69
CA ASP A 118 14.36 33.88 -0.56
C ASP A 118 15.47 34.69 0.14
N ASP A 119 16.68 34.13 0.25
CA ASP A 119 17.85 34.80 0.80
C ASP A 119 18.37 35.93 -0.12
N GLU A 120 18.30 35.75 -1.45
CA GLU A 120 18.67 36.79 -2.44
C GLU A 120 17.66 37.95 -2.47
N GLU A 121 16.35 37.70 -2.36
CA GLU A 121 15.32 38.75 -2.29
C GLU A 121 15.39 39.58 -1.00
N GLN A 122 15.87 39.02 0.11
CA GLN A 122 16.08 39.78 1.35
C GLN A 122 17.34 40.65 1.33
N GLN A 123 18.37 40.24 0.59
CA GLN A 123 19.59 41.03 0.40
C GLN A 123 19.31 42.26 -0.49
N GLN A 124 18.44 42.13 -1.49
CA GLN A 124 18.09 43.24 -2.39
C GLN A 124 17.16 44.29 -1.77
N ASN A 125 16.30 43.91 -0.81
CA ASN A 125 15.43 44.85 -0.09
C ASN A 125 16.12 45.58 1.08
N SER A 126 17.38 45.25 1.40
CA SER A 126 18.15 45.90 2.47
C SER A 126 19.17 46.93 1.98
N ASP A 127 19.44 47.00 0.67
CA ASP A 127 20.36 47.96 0.05
C ASP A 127 19.67 49.22 -0.55
N ASP A 128 18.32 49.27 -0.56
CA ASP A 128 17.52 50.38 -1.14
C ASP A 128 16.76 51.22 -0.07
N GLY A 129 17.18 51.17 1.20
CA GLY A 129 16.59 51.88 2.35
C GLY A 129 17.53 52.86 3.04
#